data_AF-A0A662V6V3-F1
#
_entry.id   AF-A0A662V6V3-F1
#
_cell.length_a   1.000
_cell.length_b   1.000
_cell.length_c   1.000
_cell.angle_alpha   90.00
_cell.angle_beta   90.00
_cell.angle_gamma   90.00
#
_symmetry.space_group_name_H-M   'P 1'
#
loop_
_entity.id
_entity.type
_entity.pdbx_description
1 polymer ?
#
loop_
_entity_poly.entity_id
_entity_poly.type
_entity_poly.pdbx_seq_one_letter_code
_entity_poly.pdbx_strand_id
1 'polypeptide(L)'
;MGRGIFGKVQEAIEKELGVKLKRLETKECYLSAFEYEGKIYLLSCNKGKYVDCLYCKAVPTDKLGLVRWDCVSVEYTPWGFYVFGTDVNELVSKLLSKLRRFLSS
;
A
#
# COMPACT_ATOMS: atom_id res chain seq x y z
N MET A 1 2.46 -11.09 -14.55
CA MET A 1 2.88 -9.74 -15.00
C MET A 1 2.68 -8.75 -13.87
N GLY A 2 3.74 -8.29 -13.19
CA GLY A 2 3.56 -7.34 -12.08
C GLY A 2 4.83 -6.94 -11.30
N ARG A 3 5.90 -7.75 -11.29
CA ARG A 3 7.08 -7.51 -10.43
C ARG A 3 7.72 -6.12 -10.56
N GLY A 4 7.69 -5.49 -11.74
CA GLY A 4 8.35 -4.20 -11.97
C GLY A 4 7.64 -2.98 -11.35
N ILE A 5 6.30 -2.98 -11.31
CA ILE A 5 5.52 -1.84 -10.78
C ILE A 5 5.66 -1.77 -9.26
N PHE A 6 5.44 -2.91 -8.60
CA PHE A 6 5.47 -2.98 -7.15
C PHE A 6 6.88 -2.90 -6.58
N GLY A 7 7.89 -3.35 -7.33
CA GLY A 7 9.29 -3.12 -6.96
C GLY A 7 9.61 -1.63 -6.86
N LYS A 8 9.15 -0.82 -7.84
CA LYS A 8 9.32 0.65 -7.80
C LYS A 8 8.57 1.30 -6.64
N VAL A 9 7.33 0.86 -6.38
CA VAL A 9 6.55 1.37 -5.24
C VAL A 9 7.25 1.06 -3.92
N GLN A 10 7.71 -0.19 -3.76
CA GLN A 10 8.44 -0.61 -2.57
C GLN A 10 9.72 0.20 -2.38
N GLU A 11 10.59 0.25 -3.39
CA GLU A 11 11.87 0.98 -3.33
C GLU A 11 11.66 2.46 -2.98
N ALA A 12 10.66 3.09 -3.57
CA ALA A 12 10.36 4.50 -3.31
C ALA A 12 9.93 4.73 -1.84
N ILE A 13 9.08 3.87 -1.29
CA ILE A 13 8.62 3.99 0.10
C ILE A 13 9.75 3.70 1.08
N GLU A 14 10.51 2.64 0.85
CA GLU A 14 11.64 2.27 1.71
C GLU A 14 12.68 3.39 1.76
N LYS A 15 13.00 3.99 0.61
CA LYS A 15 13.94 5.12 0.52
C LYS A 15 13.40 6.38 1.19
N GLU A 16 12.14 6.71 0.97
CA GLU A 16 11.57 7.98 1.42
C GLU A 16 11.26 7.99 2.92
N LEU A 17 10.76 6.87 3.46
CA LEU A 17 10.38 6.77 4.87
C LEU A 17 11.46 6.12 5.74
N GLY A 18 12.52 5.56 5.15
CA GLY A 18 13.55 4.82 5.89
C GLY A 18 13.03 3.52 6.51
N VAL A 19 11.96 2.95 5.94
CA VAL A 19 11.33 1.71 6.43
C VAL A 19 11.69 0.52 5.55
N LYS A 20 11.38 -0.69 6.01
CA LYS A 20 11.49 -1.90 5.20
C LYS A 20 10.10 -2.49 4.95
N LEU A 21 9.74 -2.66 3.68
CA LEU A 21 8.50 -3.32 3.30
C LEU A 21 8.73 -4.83 3.20
N LYS A 22 7.94 -5.58 3.96
CA LYS A 22 7.90 -7.03 3.88
C LYS A 22 6.69 -7.44 3.06
N ARG A 23 6.94 -8.03 1.89
CA ARG A 23 5.88 -8.63 1.07
C ARG A 23 5.22 -9.78 1.83
N LEU A 24 3.90 -9.79 1.85
CA LEU A 24 3.10 -10.90 2.33
C LEU A 24 2.76 -11.83 1.16
N GLU A 25 2.80 -13.14 1.39
CA GLU A 25 2.45 -14.12 0.38
C GLU A 25 0.95 -14.10 0.11
N THR A 26 0.55 -13.51 -1.01
CA THR A 26 -0.82 -13.53 -1.50
C THR A 26 -0.84 -13.96 -2.97
N LYS A 27 -1.93 -14.62 -3.38
CA LYS A 27 -2.13 -15.07 -4.76
C LYS A 27 -2.74 -13.99 -5.67
N GLU A 28 -3.36 -12.96 -5.09
CA GLU A 28 -4.31 -12.09 -5.79
C GLU A 28 -3.85 -10.64 -5.91
N CYS A 29 -3.10 -10.12 -4.93
CA CYS A 29 -2.60 -8.75 -4.93
C CYS A 29 -1.16 -8.64 -4.45
N TYR A 30 -0.61 -7.44 -4.57
CA TYR A 30 0.65 -7.09 -3.92
C TYR A 30 0.37 -6.46 -2.58
N LEU A 31 0.40 -7.30 -1.55
CA LEU A 31 0.28 -6.89 -0.16
C LEU A 31 1.66 -6.86 0.48
N SER A 32 1.96 -5.75 1.14
CA SER A 32 3.19 -5.57 1.93
C SER A 32 2.84 -4.99 3.29
N ALA A 33 3.68 -5.26 4.28
CA ALA A 33 3.61 -4.66 5.59
C ALA A 33 4.88 -3.84 5.86
N PHE A 34 4.76 -2.73 6.56
CA PHE A 34 5.91 -1.99 7.08
C PHE A 34 5.59 -1.42 8.46
N GLU A 35 6.63 -1.18 9.24
CA GLU A 35 6.52 -0.54 10.55
C GLU A 35 7.01 0.91 10.45
N TYR A 36 6.26 1.82 11.05
CA TYR A 36 6.63 3.22 11.19
C TYR A 36 6.19 3.72 12.56
N GLU A 37 7.13 4.24 13.35
CA GLU A 37 6.91 4.76 14.71
C GLU A 37 6.14 3.78 15.62
N GLY A 38 6.51 2.49 15.59
CA GLY A 38 5.89 1.45 16.42
C GLY A 38 4.49 1.02 15.98
N LYS A 39 3.99 1.52 14.84
CA LYS A 39 2.72 1.11 14.23
C LYS A 39 2.98 0.32 12.95
N ILE A 40 2.25 -0.77 12.76
CA ILE A 40 2.33 -1.58 11.53
C ILE A 40 1.25 -1.13 10.56
N TYR A 41 1.65 -0.92 9.31
CA TYR A 41 0.77 -0.55 8.21
C TYR A 41 0.78 -1.64 7.14
N LEU A 42 -0.38 -1.93 6.58
CA LEU A 42 -0.54 -2.75 5.39
C LEU A 42 -0.71 -1.86 4.17
N LEU A 43 0.03 -2.20 3.11
CA LEU A 43 -0.05 -1.58 1.80
C LEU A 43 -0.47 -2.63 0.79
N SER A 44 -1.69 -2.51 0.27
CA SER A 44 -2.18 -3.29 -0.86
C SER A 44 -2.10 -2.44 -2.12
N CYS A 45 -1.41 -2.91 -3.15
CA CYS A 45 -1.35 -2.25 -4.43
C CYS A 45 -1.83 -3.19 -5.54
N ASN A 46 -2.59 -2.65 -6.48
CA ASN A 46 -3.28 -3.40 -7.51
C ASN A 46 -3.40 -2.62 -8.83
N LYS A 47 -3.74 -3.36 -9.89
CA LYS A 47 -4.21 -2.79 -11.15
C LYS A 47 -5.73 -2.86 -11.19
N GLY A 48 -6.37 -1.77 -11.64
CA GLY A 48 -7.80 -1.71 -11.86
C GLY A 48 -8.25 -2.78 -12.86
N LYS A 49 -9.36 -3.47 -12.55
CA LYS A 49 -9.92 -4.51 -13.44
C LYS A 49 -10.71 -3.92 -14.61
N TYR A 50 -11.35 -2.78 -14.41
CA TYR A 50 -12.30 -2.17 -15.36
C TYR A 50 -11.82 -0.84 -15.95
N VAL A 51 -10.92 -0.15 -15.25
CA VAL A 51 -10.31 1.11 -15.67
C VAL A 51 -8.82 0.88 -15.69
N ASP A 52 -8.13 1.35 -16.72
CA ASP A 52 -6.66 1.26 -16.79
C ASP A 52 -6.04 2.25 -15.82
N CYS A 53 -6.01 1.85 -14.56
CA CYS A 53 -5.42 2.61 -13.47
C CYS A 53 -4.67 1.67 -12.53
N LEU A 54 -3.72 2.24 -11.80
CA LEU A 54 -3.08 1.63 -10.67
C LEU A 54 -3.63 2.26 -9.41
N TYR A 55 -3.77 1.45 -8.35
CA TYR A 55 -4.17 1.98 -7.06
C TYR A 55 -3.45 1.27 -5.93
N CYS A 56 -3.24 2.02 -4.86
CA CYS A 56 -2.73 1.51 -3.60
C CYS A 56 -3.65 1.93 -2.47
N LYS A 57 -3.77 1.07 -1.48
CA LYS A 57 -4.43 1.35 -0.23
C LYS A 57 -3.46 1.10 0.91
N ALA A 58 -3.30 2.09 1.78
CA ALA A 58 -2.55 1.96 3.02
C ALA A 58 -3.52 1.97 4.20
N VAL A 59 -3.37 1.01 5.11
CA VAL A 59 -4.24 0.81 6.26
C VAL A 59 -3.39 0.52 7.50
N PRO A 60 -3.64 1.21 8.63
CA PRO A 60 -2.97 0.88 9.88
C PRO A 60 -3.61 -0.38 10.49
N THR A 61 -2.78 -1.31 10.96
CA THR A 61 -3.23 -2.65 11.39
C THR A 61 -4.08 -2.66 12.65
N ASP A 62 -3.92 -1.67 13.54
CA ASP A 62 -4.75 -1.50 14.74
C ASP A 62 -6.24 -1.30 14.40
N LYS A 63 -6.53 -0.74 13.22
CA LYS A 63 -7.90 -0.54 12.72
C LYS A 63 -8.48 -1.77 12.03
N LEU A 64 -7.66 -2.76 11.72
CA LEU A 64 -8.12 -4.03 11.14
C LEU A 64 -8.59 -5.02 12.21
N GLY A 65 -8.26 -4.82 13.49
CA GLY A 65 -8.69 -5.70 14.57
C GLY A 65 -8.23 -7.16 14.35
N LEU A 66 -9.17 -8.11 14.43
CA LEU A 66 -8.92 -9.55 14.22
C LEU A 66 -8.98 -9.98 12.74
N VAL A 67 -9.10 -9.04 11.81
CA VAL A 67 -9.26 -9.36 10.39
C VAL A 67 -7.95 -9.90 9.80
N ARG A 68 -8.07 -10.85 8.89
CA ARG A 68 -6.93 -11.47 8.20
C ARG A 68 -6.15 -10.44 7.37
N TRP A 69 -4.83 -10.59 7.36
CA TRP A 69 -3.93 -9.78 6.54
C TRP A 69 -3.92 -10.31 5.10
N ASP A 70 -5.05 -10.09 4.42
CA ASP A 70 -5.26 -10.47 3.03
C ASP A 70 -5.78 -9.28 2.21
N CYS A 71 -5.72 -9.42 0.89
CA CYS A 71 -6.08 -8.38 -0.06
C CYS A 71 -7.51 -7.89 0.09
N VAL A 72 -8.45 -8.82 0.26
CA VAL A 72 -9.89 -8.55 0.33
C VAL A 72 -10.17 -7.76 1.60
N SER A 73 -9.68 -8.24 2.73
CA SER A 73 -9.80 -7.60 4.03
C SER A 73 -9.25 -6.17 4.02
N VAL A 74 -8.05 -5.98 3.46
CA VAL A 74 -7.42 -4.66 3.34
C VAL A 74 -8.21 -3.78 2.37
N GLU A 75 -8.75 -4.30 1.28
CA GLU A 75 -9.56 -3.52 0.35
C GLU A 75 -10.93 -3.12 0.92
N TYR A 76 -11.66 -4.01 1.59
CA TYR A 76 -13.04 -3.69 2.00
C TYR A 76 -13.14 -2.97 3.35
N THR A 77 -12.05 -2.83 4.11
CA THR A 77 -12.09 -2.04 5.34
C THR A 77 -12.37 -0.54 5.06
N PRO A 78 -13.19 0.15 5.87
CA PRO A 78 -13.41 1.58 5.69
C PRO A 78 -12.20 2.43 6.13
N TRP A 79 -11.22 1.81 6.79
CA TRP A 79 -10.06 2.50 7.35
C TRP A 79 -8.92 2.67 6.35
N GLY A 80 -8.04 3.63 6.64
CA GLY A 80 -6.89 3.95 5.80
C GLY A 80 -7.25 4.88 4.65
N PHE A 81 -6.46 4.85 3.59
CA PHE A 81 -6.70 5.70 2.43
C PHE A 81 -6.30 5.05 1.13
N TYR A 82 -7.00 5.46 0.06
CA TYR A 82 -6.67 5.11 -1.31
C TYR A 82 -5.87 6.21 -2.01
N VAL A 83 -5.05 5.75 -2.95
CA VAL A 83 -4.37 6.56 -3.96
C VAL A 83 -4.51 5.87 -5.30
N PHE A 84 -4.79 6.67 -6.33
CA PHE A 84 -4.95 6.23 -7.71
C PHE A 84 -3.98 6.99 -8.62
N GLY A 85 -3.41 6.29 -9.59
CA GLY A 85 -2.57 6.86 -10.63
C GLY A 85 -2.80 6.14 -11.96
N THR A 86 -2.56 6.82 -13.06
CA THR A 86 -2.60 6.26 -14.41
C THR A 86 -1.32 5.50 -14.74
N ASP A 87 -0.20 5.89 -14.12
CA ASP A 87 1.08 5.19 -14.19
C ASP A 87 1.77 5.05 -12.81
N VAL A 88 2.89 4.34 -12.78
CA VAL A 88 3.62 4.01 -11.53
C VAL A 88 4.21 5.25 -10.87
N ASN A 89 4.73 6.20 -11.63
CA ASN A 89 5.36 7.40 -11.10
C ASN A 89 4.31 8.31 -10.47
N GLU A 90 3.16 8.49 -11.14
CA GLU A 90 2.02 9.22 -10.60
C GLU A 90 1.51 8.59 -9.29
N LEU A 91 1.37 7.25 -9.29
CA LEU A 91 0.95 6.49 -8.12
C LEU A 91 1.91 6.69 -6.94
N VAL A 92 3.22 6.53 -7.17
CA VAL A 92 4.26 6.70 -6.15
C VAL A 92 4.25 8.12 -5.58
N SER A 93 4.21 9.14 -6.44
CA SER A 93 4.22 10.53 -6.00
C SER A 93 3.04 10.86 -5.09
N LYS A 94 1.82 10.48 -5.50
CA LYS A 94 0.62 10.68 -4.70
C LYS A 94 0.63 9.84 -3.42
N LEU A 95 1.16 8.61 -3.47
CA LEU A 95 1.25 7.72 -2.33
C LEU A 95 2.17 8.27 -1.26
N LEU A 96 3.38 8.71 -1.62
CA LEU A 96 4.33 9.32 -0.70
C LEU A 96 3.77 10.61 -0.08
N SER A 97 3.16 11.47 -0.89
CA SER A 97 2.51 12.69 -0.40
C SER A 97 1.44 12.40 0.65
N LYS A 98 0.62 11.37 0.42
CA LYS A 98 -0.47 11.02 1.33
C LYS A 98 0.01 10.24 2.54
N LEU A 99 1.01 9.37 2.40
CA LEU A 99 1.66 8.68 3.50
C LEU A 99 2.28 9.66 4.48
N ARG A 100 3.04 10.66 4.03
CA ARG A 100 3.62 11.66 4.94
C ARG A 100 2.54 12.35 5.79
N ARG A 101 1.43 12.77 5.17
CA ARG A 101 0.30 13.38 5.91
C ARG A 101 -0.36 12.43 6.89
N PHE A 102 -0.55 11.18 6.46
CA PHE A 102 -1.25 10.16 7.24
C PHE A 102 -0.42 9.64 8.42
N LEU A 103 0.90 9.54 8.25
CA LEU A 103 1.84 9.08 9.28
C LEU A 103 2.15 10.17 10.31
N SER A 104 2.08 11.46 9.93
CA SER A 104 2.23 12.59 10.85
C SER A 104 0.96 12.96 11.63
N SER A 105 -0.14 12.21 11.46
CA SER A 105 -1.41 12.43 12.17
C SER A 105 -1.59 11.45 13.33
#